data_AF-A0A7V3SPS8-F1
#
_entry.id   AF-A0A7V3SPS8-F1
#
_cell.length_a   1.000
_cell.length_b   1.000
_cell.length_c   1.000
_cell.angle_alpha   90.00
_cell.angle_beta   90.00
_cell.angle_gamma   90.00
#
_symmetry.space_group_name_H-M   'P 1'
#
loop_
_entity.id
_entity.type
_entity.pdbx_description
1 polymer ?
#
loop_
_entity_poly.entity_id
_entity_poly.type
_entity_poly.pdbx_seq_one_letter_code
_entity_poly.pdbx_strand_id
1 'polypeptide(L)'
;MKEILVGVYYFAGWWREQPNKWTTDGRDWRTDYPDRVPLLGEYVESPTLEREIEAAASHGVDFFQILWYPQNKPDIHPHLSRLNDGLRFFTTVRNASKMYFTLEYVNHDPFSLTSDADWDAACVEWAGALRHRSYLRVGGRPVFKIHSLHHFLQQNDGDVRRVAQRVERLRRLMQSAGVPNPLIGAGVMATGVPKGDVVAPFDYLTTYMDVPNLPQRAEPYPYTQLLTMAEEAWQRYATESEKPYVPYLPAGWDPRPWKDPRASFALPTREQWKDALTRVKDALQKHDRLGYPRIGGRQKSVFDLRLERIRRGRHRCTHPRRGIHETGGYPRGFCRLFRTVGAAGISLNTLLACPPR
;
A
#
# COMPACT_ATOMS: atom_id res chain seq x y z
N MET A 1 6.29 -11.84 -15.95
CA MET A 1 6.00 -11.00 -14.78
C MET A 1 6.83 -11.54 -13.62
N LYS A 2 7.28 -10.71 -12.67
CA LYS A 2 8.02 -11.20 -11.49
C LYS A 2 7.16 -12.19 -10.70
N GLU A 3 7.82 -13.11 -10.01
CA GLU A 3 7.20 -14.12 -9.16
C GLU A 3 6.58 -13.53 -7.89
N ILE A 4 7.27 -12.55 -7.29
CA ILE A 4 6.82 -11.77 -6.13
C ILE A 4 6.73 -10.32 -6.57
N LEU A 5 5.61 -9.68 -6.23
CA LEU A 5 5.40 -8.24 -6.39
C LEU A 5 5.45 -7.58 -5.01
N VAL A 6 6.14 -6.44 -4.92
CA VAL A 6 6.21 -5.65 -3.69
C VAL A 6 5.33 -4.42 -3.82
N GLY A 7 4.35 -4.32 -2.92
CA GLY A 7 3.47 -3.17 -2.79
C GLY A 7 3.81 -2.32 -1.58
N VAL A 8 3.58 -1.01 -1.68
CA VAL A 8 3.65 -0.09 -0.54
C VAL A 8 2.38 0.74 -0.50
N TYR A 9 1.85 0.97 0.71
CA TYR A 9 0.69 1.82 0.89
C TYR A 9 1.04 3.28 0.59
N TYR A 10 0.19 3.96 -0.16
CA TYR A 10 0.38 5.36 -0.54
C TYR A 10 -0.73 6.21 0.06
N PHE A 11 -0.35 7.16 0.92
CA PHE A 11 -1.25 8.08 1.60
C PHE A 11 -1.01 9.50 1.11
N ALA A 12 -2.05 10.13 0.57
CA ALA A 12 -1.92 11.45 -0.06
C ALA A 12 -2.09 12.63 0.91
N GLY A 13 -2.16 12.40 2.22
CA GLY A 13 -2.58 13.40 3.20
C GLY A 13 -1.62 14.56 3.49
N TRP A 14 -0.65 14.83 2.63
CA TRP A 14 0.39 15.82 2.88
C TRP A 14 0.19 17.04 1.97
N TRP A 15 -0.42 18.10 2.52
CA TRP A 15 -0.66 19.38 1.84
C TRP A 15 -0.21 20.58 2.71
N ARG A 16 -0.17 21.77 2.10
CA ARG A 16 0.42 22.97 2.71
C ARG A 16 -0.60 23.72 3.55
N GLU A 17 -1.83 23.83 3.06
CA GLU A 17 -2.91 24.63 3.62
C GLU A 17 -3.33 24.12 5.01
N GLN A 18 -3.49 25.02 5.97
CA GLN A 18 -4.01 24.64 7.29
C GLN A 18 -5.53 24.39 7.21
N PRO A 19 -6.07 23.48 8.03
CA PRO A 19 -5.33 22.52 8.87
C PRO A 19 -4.66 21.42 8.03
N ASN A 20 -3.42 21.08 8.36
CA ASN A 20 -2.66 19.99 7.71
C ASN A 20 -2.09 19.00 8.74
N LYS A 21 -1.45 17.94 8.24
CA LYS A 21 -0.87 16.86 9.07
C LYS A 21 0.56 17.14 9.56
N TRP A 22 1.12 18.32 9.27
CA TRP A 22 2.38 18.82 9.82
C TRP A 22 2.21 19.52 11.16
N THR A 23 0.97 19.91 11.50
CA THR A 23 0.64 20.60 12.75
C THR A 23 -0.08 19.66 13.71
N THR A 24 0.36 19.63 14.96
CA THR A 24 -0.33 18.94 16.07
C THR A 24 -0.37 19.87 17.27
N ASP A 25 -1.56 20.08 17.84
CA ASP A 25 -1.82 21.06 18.90
C ASP A 25 -1.27 22.46 18.60
N GLY A 26 -1.47 22.92 17.35
CA GLY A 26 -1.03 24.24 16.90
C GLY A 26 0.47 24.38 16.64
N ARG A 27 1.27 23.31 16.84
CA ARG A 27 2.72 23.31 16.62
C ARG A 27 3.11 22.46 15.41
N ASP A 28 4.00 22.99 14.58
CA ASP A 28 4.61 22.25 13.49
C ASP A 28 5.64 21.25 14.04
N TRP A 29 5.33 19.95 13.97
CA TRP A 29 6.16 18.91 14.57
C TRP A 29 7.49 18.73 13.84
N ARG A 30 7.67 19.27 12.62
CA ARG A 30 8.95 19.19 11.89
C ARG A 30 10.08 19.90 12.63
N THR A 31 9.76 20.88 13.47
CA THR A 31 10.73 21.56 14.32
C THR A 31 11.34 20.62 15.37
N ASP A 32 10.55 19.65 15.85
CA ASP A 32 10.97 18.66 16.84
C ASP A 32 11.50 17.38 16.18
N TYR A 33 11.09 17.10 14.93
CA TYR A 33 11.49 15.91 14.17
C TYR A 33 11.97 16.25 12.74
N PRO A 34 13.04 17.07 12.57
CA PRO A 34 13.48 17.55 11.26
C PRO A 34 13.97 16.43 10.34
N ASP A 35 14.51 15.34 10.91
CA ASP A 35 14.96 14.16 10.17
C ASP A 35 13.81 13.36 9.51
N ARG A 36 12.54 13.72 9.78
CA ARG A 36 11.34 13.08 9.20
C ARG A 36 10.72 13.85 8.04
N VAL A 37 11.32 14.97 7.64
CA VAL A 37 10.86 15.73 6.47
C VAL A 37 11.22 14.96 5.18
N PRO A 38 10.26 14.70 4.28
CA PRO A 38 10.51 13.86 3.13
C PRO A 38 11.51 14.46 2.13
N LEU A 39 12.52 13.68 1.75
CA LEU A 39 13.57 14.08 0.80
C LEU A 39 13.05 14.28 -0.63
N LEU A 40 11.95 13.61 -0.98
CA LEU A 40 11.35 13.67 -2.32
C LEU A 40 10.32 14.78 -2.47
N GLY A 41 9.99 15.50 -1.39
CA GLY A 41 9.01 16.57 -1.36
C GLY A 41 8.03 16.43 -0.21
N GLU A 42 7.73 17.54 0.46
CA GLU A 42 6.87 17.59 1.64
C GLU A 42 5.38 17.45 1.33
N TYR A 43 4.99 17.73 0.08
CA TYR A 43 3.59 17.82 -0.32
C TYR A 43 3.32 16.94 -1.53
N VAL A 44 2.12 16.39 -1.55
CA VAL A 44 1.64 15.56 -2.63
C VAL A 44 1.27 16.47 -3.79
N GLU A 45 2.13 16.45 -4.80
CA GLU A 45 2.04 17.23 -6.03
C GLU A 45 2.59 16.37 -7.17
N SER A 46 2.21 16.63 -8.43
CA SER A 46 2.69 15.85 -9.57
C SER A 46 4.23 15.69 -9.61
N PRO A 47 5.06 16.73 -9.39
CA PRO A 47 6.51 16.56 -9.38
C PRO A 47 7.03 15.69 -8.23
N THR A 48 6.39 15.75 -7.06
CA THR A 48 6.72 14.89 -5.91
C THR A 48 6.41 13.44 -6.24
N LEU A 49 5.20 13.18 -6.76
CA LEU A 49 4.79 11.83 -7.14
C LEU A 49 5.65 11.25 -8.27
N GLU A 50 6.06 12.06 -9.25
CA GLU A 50 7.01 11.62 -10.29
C GLU A 50 8.34 11.14 -9.68
N ARG A 51 8.88 11.87 -8.69
CA ARG A 51 10.11 11.46 -7.98
C ARG A 51 9.91 10.21 -7.13
N GLU A 52 8.76 10.09 -6.48
CA GLU A 52 8.40 8.90 -5.69
C GLU A 52 8.28 7.66 -6.57
N ILE A 53 7.57 7.74 -7.69
CA ILE A 53 7.48 6.64 -8.66
C ILE A 53 8.87 6.23 -9.13
N GLU A 54 9.76 7.19 -9.42
CA GLU A 54 11.14 6.89 -9.81
C GLU A 54 11.90 6.14 -8.73
N ALA A 55 11.83 6.63 -7.49
CA ALA A 55 12.51 6.03 -6.35
C ALA A 55 11.97 4.62 -6.07
N ALA A 56 10.65 4.45 -6.01
CA ALA A 56 9.98 3.16 -5.81
C ALA A 56 10.38 2.14 -6.88
N ALA A 57 10.17 2.47 -8.15
CA ALA A 57 10.41 1.55 -9.26
C ALA A 57 11.89 1.15 -9.37
N SER A 58 12.81 2.09 -9.10
CA SER A 58 14.26 1.81 -9.11
C SER A 58 14.75 0.98 -7.91
N HIS A 59 13.98 0.90 -6.83
CA HIS A 59 14.34 0.17 -5.60
C HIS A 59 13.48 -1.08 -5.36
N GLY A 60 12.80 -1.58 -6.39
CA GLY A 60 12.12 -2.87 -6.36
C GLY A 60 10.70 -2.86 -5.81
N VAL A 61 10.09 -1.67 -5.64
CA VAL A 61 8.65 -1.54 -5.40
C VAL A 61 7.93 -1.61 -6.74
N ASP A 62 6.97 -2.53 -6.86
CA ASP A 62 6.25 -2.79 -8.11
C ASP A 62 4.92 -2.05 -8.19
N PHE A 63 4.31 -1.70 -7.05
CA PHE A 63 3.05 -0.96 -7.05
C PHE A 63 2.80 -0.11 -5.81
N PHE A 64 2.01 0.95 -5.98
CA PHE A 64 1.40 1.69 -4.88
C PHE A 64 0.00 1.18 -4.59
N GLN A 65 -0.30 0.90 -3.33
CA GLN A 65 -1.66 0.70 -2.86
C GLN A 65 -2.22 2.02 -2.35
N ILE A 66 -2.91 2.74 -3.23
CA ILE A 66 -3.36 4.10 -2.99
C ILE A 66 -4.61 4.04 -2.10
N LEU A 67 -4.51 4.71 -0.95
CA LEU A 67 -5.66 4.92 -0.07
C LEU A 67 -6.65 5.87 -0.75
N TRP A 68 -7.91 5.46 -0.77
CA TRP A 68 -9.01 6.25 -1.31
C TRP A 68 -10.06 6.53 -0.23
N TYR A 69 -10.49 7.77 -0.15
CA TYR A 69 -11.39 8.29 0.86
C TYR A 69 -12.68 8.82 0.21
N PRO A 70 -13.86 8.38 0.68
CA PRO A 70 -15.13 9.00 0.34
C PRO A 70 -15.14 10.51 0.56
N GLN A 71 -15.83 11.21 -0.34
CA GLN A 71 -16.00 12.66 -0.30
C GLN A 71 -17.32 13.08 0.36
N ASN A 72 -17.94 12.18 1.16
CA ASN A 72 -19.29 12.30 1.68
C ASN A 72 -19.40 13.06 3.02
N LYS A 73 -18.28 13.51 3.60
CA LYS A 73 -18.23 14.24 4.88
C LYS A 73 -17.29 15.46 4.85
N PRO A 74 -17.44 16.38 3.89
CA PRO A 74 -16.53 17.52 3.73
C PRO A 74 -16.52 18.46 4.95
N ASP A 75 -17.63 18.56 5.68
CA ASP A 75 -17.74 19.43 6.86
C ASP A 75 -16.92 18.94 8.07
N ILE A 76 -16.61 17.64 8.12
CA ILE A 76 -15.89 17.01 9.24
C ILE A 76 -14.38 16.99 8.98
N HIS A 77 -13.99 16.84 7.71
CA HIS A 77 -12.59 16.72 7.34
C HIS A 77 -12.19 17.87 6.39
N PRO A 78 -11.56 18.95 6.91
CA PRO A 78 -11.04 20.01 6.06
C PRO A 78 -10.11 19.45 4.98
N HIS A 79 -10.16 20.03 3.78
CA HIS A 79 -9.36 19.60 2.63
C HIS A 79 -9.59 18.13 2.24
N LEU A 80 -10.79 17.57 2.47
CA LEU A 80 -11.14 16.17 2.18
C LEU A 80 -10.75 15.70 0.77
N SER A 81 -10.89 16.58 -0.24
CA SER A 81 -10.52 16.28 -1.62
C SER A 81 -9.03 15.98 -1.80
N ARG A 82 -8.16 16.57 -0.96
CA ARG A 82 -6.71 16.33 -0.98
C ARG A 82 -6.35 14.90 -0.59
N LEU A 83 -7.20 14.20 0.16
CA LEU A 83 -6.94 12.79 0.53
C LEU A 83 -6.89 11.85 -0.68
N ASN A 84 -7.50 12.24 -1.81
CA ASN A 84 -7.47 11.49 -3.06
C ASN A 84 -6.52 12.07 -4.11
N ASP A 85 -5.69 13.07 -3.76
CA ASP A 85 -4.74 13.68 -4.70
C ASP A 85 -3.72 12.66 -5.23
N GLY A 86 -3.38 11.63 -4.44
CA GLY A 86 -2.52 10.53 -4.88
C GLY A 86 -3.06 9.82 -6.11
N LEU A 87 -4.35 9.45 -6.13
CA LEU A 87 -4.98 8.82 -7.29
C LEU A 87 -5.09 9.80 -8.48
N ARG A 88 -5.52 11.04 -8.19
CA ARG A 88 -5.68 12.09 -9.20
C ARG A 88 -4.36 12.39 -9.93
N PHE A 89 -3.26 12.47 -9.21
CA PHE A 89 -1.94 12.68 -9.79
C PHE A 89 -1.40 11.40 -10.43
N PHE A 90 -1.54 10.21 -9.82
CA PHE A 90 -0.98 8.98 -10.38
C PHE A 90 -1.52 8.69 -11.79
N THR A 91 -2.79 8.98 -12.02
CA THR A 91 -3.43 8.78 -13.34
C THR A 91 -3.02 9.79 -14.42
N THR A 92 -2.25 10.83 -14.06
CA THR A 92 -1.87 11.93 -14.97
C THR A 92 -0.37 12.17 -15.09
N VAL A 93 0.45 11.72 -14.13
CA VAL A 93 1.91 11.88 -14.16
C VAL A 93 2.58 11.09 -15.29
N ARG A 94 3.68 11.64 -15.83
CA ARG A 94 4.28 11.15 -17.09
C ARG A 94 4.92 9.78 -16.95
N ASN A 95 5.42 9.45 -15.76
CA ASN A 95 6.07 8.18 -15.47
C ASN A 95 5.16 7.15 -14.78
N ALA A 96 3.84 7.35 -14.78
CA ALA A 96 2.85 6.40 -14.23
C ALA A 96 2.93 4.99 -14.82
N SER A 97 3.54 4.81 -15.99
CA SER A 97 3.77 3.50 -16.60
C SER A 97 4.97 2.73 -16.03
N LYS A 98 5.79 3.35 -15.15
CA LYS A 98 6.96 2.68 -14.55
C LYS A 98 6.61 1.67 -13.45
N MET A 99 5.43 1.77 -12.87
CA MET A 99 4.95 0.86 -11.84
C MET A 99 3.43 0.70 -11.91
N TYR A 100 2.88 -0.26 -11.18
CA TYR A 100 1.44 -0.43 -11.07
C TYR A 100 0.84 0.36 -9.90
N PHE A 101 -0.48 0.40 -9.80
CA PHE A 101 -1.18 0.80 -8.58
C PHE A 101 -2.44 -0.04 -8.32
N THR A 102 -2.88 -0.06 -7.07
CA THR A 102 -4.19 -0.58 -6.64
C THR A 102 -4.92 0.49 -5.83
N LEU A 103 -6.22 0.30 -5.64
CA LEU A 103 -7.02 1.10 -4.72
C LEU A 103 -7.38 0.33 -3.45
N GLU A 104 -7.39 1.07 -2.35
CA GLU A 104 -7.93 0.65 -1.07
C GLU A 104 -8.98 1.65 -0.57
N TYR A 105 -10.21 1.18 -0.45
CA TYR A 105 -11.30 1.97 0.14
C TYR A 105 -11.13 2.04 1.66
N VAL A 106 -10.82 3.24 2.15
CA VAL A 106 -10.73 3.56 3.58
C VAL A 106 -12.13 3.74 4.15
N ASN A 107 -12.51 2.88 5.09
CA ASN A 107 -13.89 2.74 5.55
C ASN A 107 -14.08 2.83 7.07
N HIS A 108 -13.06 3.29 7.81
CA HIS A 108 -13.24 3.68 9.22
C HIS A 108 -13.98 5.03 9.29
N ASP A 109 -14.61 5.34 10.42
CA ASP A 109 -15.26 6.64 10.63
C ASP A 109 -14.28 7.81 10.37
N PRO A 110 -14.67 8.89 9.66
CA PRO A 110 -16.00 9.22 9.12
C PRO A 110 -16.27 8.71 7.70
N PHE A 111 -15.44 7.81 7.18
CA PHE A 111 -15.38 7.37 5.79
C PHE A 111 -16.26 6.15 5.47
N SER A 112 -17.32 5.92 6.24
CA SER A 112 -18.30 4.89 5.92
C SER A 112 -19.18 5.32 4.75
N LEU A 113 -19.47 4.40 3.83
CA LEU A 113 -20.45 4.55 2.76
C LEU A 113 -21.71 3.78 3.17
N THR A 114 -22.61 4.36 3.95
CA THR A 114 -23.74 3.61 4.54
C THR A 114 -24.94 3.48 3.59
N SER A 115 -25.16 4.41 2.66
CA SER A 115 -26.26 4.32 1.69
C SER A 115 -25.86 3.52 0.45
N ASP A 116 -26.82 2.83 -0.18
CA ASP A 116 -26.58 2.10 -1.43
C ASP A 116 -26.27 3.06 -2.60
N ALA A 117 -26.83 4.27 -2.57
CA ALA A 117 -26.53 5.31 -3.57
C ALA A 117 -25.07 5.77 -3.49
N ASP A 118 -24.54 6.02 -2.28
CA ASP A 118 -23.14 6.40 -2.10
C ASP A 118 -22.20 5.24 -2.44
N TRP A 119 -22.57 4.01 -2.10
CA TRP A 119 -21.83 2.81 -2.46
C TRP A 119 -21.75 2.62 -3.98
N ASP A 120 -22.87 2.77 -4.67
CA ASP A 120 -22.96 2.65 -6.13
C ASP A 120 -22.15 3.76 -6.82
N ALA A 121 -22.24 5.00 -6.33
CA ALA A 121 -21.46 6.13 -6.84
C ALA A 121 -19.95 5.89 -6.69
N ALA A 122 -19.50 5.43 -5.51
CA ALA A 122 -18.10 5.08 -5.28
C ALA A 122 -17.64 3.93 -6.19
N CYS A 123 -18.48 2.91 -6.40
CA CYS A 123 -18.18 1.82 -7.34
C CYS A 123 -17.98 2.32 -8.77
N VAL A 124 -18.78 3.30 -9.24
CA VAL A 124 -18.61 3.90 -10.57
C VAL A 124 -17.29 4.66 -10.66
N GLU A 125 -16.92 5.43 -9.63
CA GLU A 125 -15.64 6.14 -9.59
C GLU A 125 -14.44 5.16 -9.63
N TRP A 126 -14.47 4.15 -8.78
CA TRP A 126 -13.43 3.11 -8.74
C TRP A 126 -13.31 2.40 -10.09
N ALA A 127 -14.41 2.14 -10.80
CA ALA A 127 -14.37 1.52 -12.12
C ALA A 127 -13.53 2.35 -13.12
N GLY A 128 -13.59 3.67 -13.05
CA GLY A 128 -12.74 4.56 -13.84
C GLY A 128 -11.25 4.32 -13.59
N ALA A 129 -10.84 4.23 -12.33
CA ALA A 129 -9.45 3.95 -11.94
C ALA A 129 -9.00 2.54 -12.35
N LEU A 130 -9.86 1.53 -12.17
CA LEU A 130 -9.55 0.13 -12.47
C LEU A 130 -9.33 -0.14 -13.97
N ARG A 131 -9.78 0.76 -14.86
CA ARG A 131 -9.52 0.71 -16.31
C ARG A 131 -8.14 1.24 -16.70
N HIS A 132 -7.43 1.91 -15.80
CA HIS A 132 -6.11 2.46 -16.12
C HIS A 132 -5.11 1.35 -16.49
N ARG A 133 -4.27 1.58 -17.50
CA ARG A 133 -3.32 0.58 -18.01
C ARG A 133 -2.29 0.11 -16.97
N SER A 134 -1.96 0.99 -16.03
CA SER A 134 -1.07 0.69 -14.90
C SER A 134 -1.80 0.14 -13.68
N TYR A 135 -3.09 -0.18 -13.76
CA TYR A 135 -3.79 -0.81 -12.63
C TYR A 135 -3.33 -2.27 -12.48
N LEU A 136 -2.94 -2.67 -11.26
CA LEU A 136 -2.42 -4.02 -11.02
C LEU A 136 -3.51 -5.07 -11.25
N ARG A 137 -3.16 -6.09 -12.04
CA ARG A 137 -4.02 -7.24 -12.34
C ARG A 137 -3.31 -8.53 -12.02
N VAL A 138 -3.98 -9.41 -11.28
CA VAL A 138 -3.51 -10.77 -10.99
C VAL A 138 -4.43 -11.74 -11.73
N GLY A 139 -3.88 -12.51 -12.68
CA GLY A 139 -4.68 -13.31 -13.60
C GLY A 139 -5.65 -12.49 -14.46
N GLY A 140 -5.31 -11.24 -14.78
CA GLY A 140 -6.21 -10.34 -15.51
C GLY A 140 -7.32 -9.69 -14.67
N ARG A 141 -7.51 -10.13 -13.42
CA ARG A 141 -8.47 -9.54 -12.47
C ARG A 141 -7.84 -8.35 -11.75
N PRO A 142 -8.47 -7.16 -11.75
CA PRO A 142 -7.95 -5.99 -11.05
C PRO A 142 -8.03 -6.19 -9.53
N VAL A 143 -6.97 -5.84 -8.81
CA VAL A 143 -6.89 -5.97 -7.35
C VAL A 143 -7.50 -4.76 -6.65
N PHE A 144 -8.47 -4.96 -5.78
CA PHE A 144 -9.11 -3.92 -4.97
C PHE A 144 -9.15 -4.36 -3.50
N LYS A 145 -9.03 -3.42 -2.57
CA LYS A 145 -9.09 -3.71 -1.13
C LYS A 145 -10.13 -2.84 -0.43
N ILE A 146 -10.86 -3.43 0.49
CA ILE A 146 -11.64 -2.73 1.53
C ILE A 146 -10.79 -2.70 2.80
N HIS A 147 -10.56 -1.51 3.36
CA HIS A 147 -9.53 -1.27 4.38
C HIS A 147 -9.71 -2.05 5.68
N SER A 148 -10.94 -2.17 6.19
CA SER A 148 -11.25 -2.88 7.43
C SER A 148 -12.51 -3.72 7.27
N LEU A 149 -12.39 -5.04 7.43
CA LEU A 149 -13.53 -5.96 7.48
C LEU A 149 -14.47 -5.60 8.62
N HIS A 150 -13.92 -5.24 9.78
CA HIS A 150 -14.70 -4.88 10.96
C HIS A 150 -15.60 -3.67 10.70
N HIS A 151 -15.03 -2.57 10.19
CA HIS A 151 -15.82 -1.40 9.84
C HIS A 151 -16.74 -1.64 8.64
N PHE A 152 -16.35 -2.53 7.72
CA PHE A 152 -17.21 -2.90 6.60
C PHE A 152 -18.45 -3.64 7.08
N LEU A 153 -18.31 -4.53 8.06
CA LEU A 153 -19.43 -5.20 8.69
C LEU A 153 -20.30 -4.20 9.47
N GLN A 154 -19.70 -3.30 10.25
CA GLN A 154 -20.44 -2.29 11.02
C GLN A 154 -21.25 -1.34 10.13
N GLN A 155 -20.68 -0.83 9.03
CA GLN A 155 -21.42 0.06 8.13
C GLN A 155 -22.54 -0.66 7.35
N ASN A 156 -22.58 -1.99 7.42
CA ASN A 156 -23.64 -2.85 6.89
C ASN A 156 -24.50 -3.43 8.02
N ASP A 157 -24.64 -2.71 9.13
CA ASP A 157 -25.48 -3.03 10.29
C ASP A 157 -25.17 -4.37 10.96
N GLY A 158 -23.95 -4.88 10.81
CA GLY A 158 -23.58 -6.20 11.33
C GLY A 158 -24.11 -7.38 10.49
N ASP A 159 -24.72 -7.12 9.33
CA ASP A 159 -25.33 -8.16 8.48
C ASP A 159 -24.35 -8.68 7.42
N VAL A 160 -23.90 -9.93 7.60
CA VAL A 160 -23.02 -10.63 6.66
C VAL A 160 -23.65 -10.82 5.27
N ARG A 161 -24.99 -10.87 5.17
CA ARG A 161 -25.69 -10.95 3.88
C ARG A 161 -25.61 -9.63 3.14
N ARG A 162 -25.73 -8.48 3.83
CA ARG A 162 -25.52 -7.15 3.24
C ARG A 162 -24.08 -6.96 2.77
N VAL A 163 -23.11 -7.42 3.57
CA VAL A 163 -21.68 -7.46 3.17
C VAL A 163 -21.52 -8.23 1.84
N ALA A 164 -22.09 -9.44 1.75
CA ALA A 164 -22.04 -10.24 0.54
C ALA A 164 -22.69 -9.52 -0.66
N GLN A 165 -23.88 -8.95 -0.47
CA GLN A 165 -24.61 -8.20 -1.49
C GLN A 165 -23.82 -6.99 -2.00
N ARG A 166 -23.13 -6.25 -1.12
CA ARG A 166 -22.31 -5.09 -1.50
C ARG A 166 -21.07 -5.46 -2.30
N VAL A 167 -20.36 -6.50 -1.88
CA VAL A 167 -19.20 -7.03 -2.62
C VAL A 167 -19.64 -7.50 -4.00
N GLU A 168 -20.79 -8.18 -4.10
CA GLU A 168 -21.36 -8.64 -5.36
C GLU A 168 -21.86 -7.47 -6.23
N ARG A 169 -22.45 -6.44 -5.61
CA ARG A 169 -22.85 -5.20 -6.28
C ARG A 169 -21.65 -4.48 -6.89
N LEU A 170 -20.54 -4.40 -6.16
CA LEU A 170 -19.27 -3.87 -6.68
C LEU A 170 -18.82 -4.66 -7.91
N ARG A 171 -18.77 -5.99 -7.84
CA ARG A 171 -18.39 -6.83 -9.00
C ARG A 171 -19.28 -6.58 -10.21
N ARG A 172 -20.60 -6.48 -10.04
CA ARG A 172 -21.54 -6.21 -11.14
C ARG A 172 -21.33 -4.83 -11.76
N LEU A 173 -21.17 -3.79 -10.93
CA LEU A 173 -20.93 -2.43 -11.42
C LEU A 173 -19.62 -2.32 -12.20
N MET A 174 -18.55 -2.94 -11.68
CA MET A 174 -17.27 -3.03 -12.39
C MET A 174 -17.43 -3.68 -13.76
N GLN A 175 -18.08 -4.84 -13.82
CA GLN A 175 -18.30 -5.56 -15.08
C GLN A 175 -19.16 -4.75 -16.06
N SER A 176 -20.21 -4.08 -15.58
CA SER A 176 -21.04 -3.21 -16.43
C SER A 176 -20.27 -2.01 -17.00
N ALA A 177 -19.21 -1.56 -16.30
CA ALA A 177 -18.32 -0.50 -16.75
C ALA A 177 -17.17 -1.01 -17.65
N GLY A 178 -17.17 -2.29 -18.02
CA GLY A 178 -16.13 -2.93 -18.85
C GLY A 178 -14.86 -3.32 -18.08
N VAL A 179 -14.91 -3.37 -16.75
CA VAL A 179 -13.81 -3.83 -15.90
C VAL A 179 -13.96 -5.33 -15.63
N PRO A 180 -12.93 -6.17 -15.87
CA PRO A 180 -12.97 -7.58 -15.50
C PRO A 180 -13.29 -7.79 -14.02
N ASN A 181 -13.94 -8.92 -13.68
CA ASN A 181 -14.33 -9.24 -12.30
C ASN A 181 -13.15 -9.06 -11.30
N PRO A 182 -13.19 -8.09 -10.38
CA PRO A 182 -12.07 -7.76 -9.49
C PRO A 182 -11.77 -8.85 -8.46
N LEU A 183 -10.51 -8.90 -8.02
CA LEU A 183 -10.10 -9.54 -6.76
C LEU A 183 -10.34 -8.56 -5.62
N ILE A 184 -11.28 -8.87 -4.73
CA ILE A 184 -11.67 -7.99 -3.64
C ILE A 184 -11.11 -8.52 -2.33
N GLY A 185 -10.25 -7.74 -1.68
CA GLY A 185 -9.66 -8.08 -0.40
C GLY A 185 -10.34 -7.38 0.77
N ALA A 186 -10.28 -8.00 1.95
CA ALA A 186 -10.66 -7.36 3.21
C ALA A 186 -9.45 -7.17 4.11
N GLY A 187 -9.35 -5.99 4.72
CA GLY A 187 -8.36 -5.75 5.76
C GLY A 187 -8.73 -6.41 7.09
N VAL A 188 -7.76 -7.05 7.72
CA VAL A 188 -7.91 -7.81 8.96
C VAL A 188 -6.76 -7.49 9.93
N MET A 189 -6.95 -7.77 11.21
CA MET A 189 -5.90 -7.59 12.23
C MET A 189 -4.84 -8.69 12.13
N ALA A 190 -3.67 -8.49 12.74
CA ALA A 190 -2.63 -9.52 12.78
C ALA A 190 -3.08 -10.74 13.60
N THR A 191 -3.91 -10.50 14.62
CA THR A 191 -4.50 -11.52 15.51
C THR A 191 -5.98 -11.73 15.24
N GLY A 192 -6.50 -12.93 15.53
CA GLY A 192 -7.93 -13.23 15.40
C GLY A 192 -8.37 -13.44 13.96
N VAL A 193 -7.97 -14.56 13.35
CA VAL A 193 -8.29 -14.89 11.95
C VAL A 193 -9.81 -15.03 11.78
N PRO A 194 -10.48 -14.15 11.01
CA PRO A 194 -11.92 -14.27 10.78
C PRO A 194 -12.23 -15.45 9.84
N LYS A 195 -13.35 -16.13 10.09
CA LYS A 195 -13.78 -17.37 9.40
C LYS A 195 -15.27 -17.34 9.08
N GLY A 196 -15.70 -18.18 8.14
CA GLY A 196 -17.11 -18.35 7.78
C GLY A 196 -17.69 -17.19 6.97
N ASP A 197 -18.99 -16.95 7.14
CA ASP A 197 -19.79 -16.07 6.28
C ASP A 197 -19.28 -14.63 6.18
N VAL A 198 -18.62 -14.13 7.23
CA VAL A 198 -18.09 -12.75 7.25
C VAL A 198 -16.93 -12.54 6.26
N VAL A 199 -16.14 -13.59 5.96
CA VAL A 199 -15.04 -13.53 4.98
C VAL A 199 -15.40 -14.16 3.64
N ALA A 200 -16.47 -14.96 3.57
CA ALA A 200 -16.88 -15.69 2.37
C ALA A 200 -16.95 -14.82 1.09
N PRO A 201 -17.44 -13.56 1.12
CA PRO A 201 -17.53 -12.72 -0.08
C PRO A 201 -16.20 -12.30 -0.70
N PHE A 202 -15.11 -12.31 0.08
CA PHE A 202 -13.81 -11.77 -0.30
C PHE A 202 -12.92 -12.83 -0.96
N ASP A 203 -12.01 -12.37 -1.83
CA ASP A 203 -11.06 -13.22 -2.55
C ASP A 203 -9.74 -13.42 -1.78
N TYR A 204 -9.36 -12.45 -0.94
CA TYR A 204 -8.15 -12.51 -0.12
C TYR A 204 -8.28 -11.66 1.15
N LEU A 205 -7.42 -11.88 2.12
CA LEU A 205 -7.27 -11.07 3.32
C LEU A 205 -5.89 -10.44 3.35
N THR A 206 -5.73 -9.34 4.06
CA THR A 206 -4.42 -8.74 4.32
C THR A 206 -4.49 -7.85 5.54
N THR A 207 -3.39 -7.68 6.24
CA THR A 207 -3.30 -6.70 7.32
C THR A 207 -2.74 -5.40 6.76
N TYR A 208 -3.27 -4.26 7.21
CA TYR A 208 -2.71 -2.97 6.81
C TYR A 208 -1.38 -2.74 7.57
N MET A 209 -1.51 -2.40 8.84
CA MET A 209 -0.44 -2.23 9.80
C MET A 209 -1.06 -2.55 11.14
N ASP A 210 -0.36 -3.35 11.93
CA ASP A 210 -0.77 -3.68 13.28
C ASP A 210 0.46 -3.60 14.18
N VAL A 211 0.23 -3.17 15.41
CA VAL A 211 1.29 -2.88 16.38
C VAL A 211 1.00 -3.60 17.69
N PRO A 212 2.03 -4.14 18.39
CA PRO A 212 1.84 -4.74 19.69
C PRO A 212 1.17 -3.76 20.66
N ASN A 213 0.15 -4.23 21.38
CA ASN A 213 -0.53 -3.45 22.40
C ASN A 213 0.36 -3.32 23.64
N LEU A 214 1.24 -2.33 23.63
CA LEU A 214 2.21 -2.04 24.68
C LEU A 214 2.00 -0.61 25.21
N PRO A 215 2.38 -0.34 26.47
CA PRO A 215 2.29 1.01 27.00
C PRO A 215 3.22 1.96 26.25
N GLN A 216 2.80 3.21 26.12
CA GLN A 216 3.66 4.26 25.58
C GLN A 216 4.80 4.56 26.55
N ARG A 217 5.99 4.83 26.01
CA ARG A 217 7.19 5.21 26.77
C ARG A 217 8.07 6.14 25.95
N ALA A 218 9.06 6.78 26.59
CA ALA A 218 9.93 7.76 25.94
C ALA A 218 10.78 7.13 24.80
N GLU A 219 11.39 5.97 25.08
CA GLU A 219 12.24 5.25 24.12
C GLU A 219 11.42 4.27 23.26
N PRO A 220 11.56 4.29 21.93
CA PRO A 220 10.88 3.30 21.09
C PRO A 220 11.20 1.85 21.49
N TYR A 221 10.24 0.96 21.32
CA TYR A 221 10.47 -0.48 21.35
C TYR A 221 11.34 -0.91 20.17
N PRO A 222 12.08 -2.04 20.28
CA PRO A 222 12.86 -2.55 19.17
C PRO A 222 11.99 -2.89 17.95
N TYR A 223 12.49 -2.62 16.74
CA TYR A 223 11.87 -3.01 15.46
C TYR A 223 11.47 -4.49 15.44
N THR A 224 12.30 -5.34 16.04
CA THR A 224 12.11 -6.80 16.07
C THR A 224 10.77 -7.21 16.68
N GLN A 225 10.18 -6.42 17.58
CA GLN A 225 8.85 -6.74 18.12
C GLN A 225 7.73 -6.57 17.09
N LEU A 226 7.83 -5.57 16.21
CA LEU A 226 6.90 -5.43 15.07
C LEU A 226 7.06 -6.60 14.09
N LEU A 227 8.32 -6.97 13.81
CA LEU A 227 8.62 -8.07 12.90
C LEU A 227 8.09 -9.41 13.46
N THR A 228 8.28 -9.70 14.75
CA THR A 228 7.75 -10.91 15.39
C THR A 228 6.23 -10.99 15.28
N MET A 229 5.51 -9.89 15.56
CA MET A 229 4.05 -9.86 15.42
C MET A 229 3.60 -10.11 13.97
N ALA A 230 4.30 -9.53 12.99
CA ALA A 230 4.01 -9.76 11.58
C ALA A 230 4.27 -11.23 11.18
N GLU A 231 5.40 -11.81 11.60
CA GLU A 231 5.74 -13.22 11.36
C GLU A 231 4.70 -14.17 11.94
N GLU A 232 4.27 -13.94 13.17
CA GLU A 232 3.20 -14.71 13.81
C GLU A 232 1.89 -14.60 13.04
N ALA A 233 1.54 -13.40 12.54
CA ALA A 233 0.38 -13.22 11.68
C ALA A 233 0.52 -14.03 10.39
N TRP A 234 1.68 -14.00 9.72
CA TRP A 234 1.90 -14.79 8.51
C TRP A 234 1.69 -16.28 8.77
N GLN A 235 2.27 -16.82 9.85
CA GLN A 235 2.09 -18.24 10.21
C GLN A 235 0.62 -18.54 10.51
N ARG A 236 -0.03 -17.73 11.35
CA ARG A 236 -1.42 -17.91 11.76
C ARG A 236 -2.38 -17.92 10.57
N TYR A 237 -2.28 -16.93 9.68
CA TYR A 237 -3.10 -16.89 8.47
C TYR A 237 -2.74 -18.01 7.49
N ALA A 238 -1.46 -18.37 7.38
CA ALA A 238 -1.01 -19.49 6.57
C ALA A 238 -1.51 -20.85 7.05
N THR A 239 -1.91 -21.00 8.32
CA THR A 239 -2.43 -22.25 8.90
C THR A 239 -3.94 -22.25 9.10
N GLU A 240 -4.55 -21.11 9.43
CA GLU A 240 -5.95 -21.05 9.89
C GLU A 240 -6.93 -20.39 8.92
N SER A 241 -6.47 -19.56 7.98
CA SER A 241 -7.38 -18.74 7.16
C SER A 241 -8.08 -19.51 6.05
N GLU A 242 -9.38 -19.30 5.86
CA GLU A 242 -10.13 -19.90 4.73
C GLU A 242 -9.83 -19.21 3.39
N LYS A 243 -9.14 -18.07 3.41
CA LYS A 243 -8.80 -17.26 2.24
C LYS A 243 -7.29 -17.12 2.11
N PRO A 244 -6.76 -16.91 0.89
CA PRO A 244 -5.39 -16.45 0.72
C PRO A 244 -5.13 -15.17 1.51
N TYR A 245 -3.95 -15.05 2.08
CA TYR A 245 -3.54 -13.91 2.89
C TYR A 245 -2.32 -13.24 2.29
N VAL A 246 -2.43 -11.97 1.91
CA VAL A 246 -1.29 -11.18 1.44
C VAL A 246 -0.56 -10.63 2.67
N PRO A 247 0.68 -11.09 2.95
CA PRO A 247 1.39 -10.70 4.17
C PRO A 247 1.76 -9.23 4.15
N TYR A 248 1.61 -8.57 5.31
CA TYR A 248 2.13 -7.22 5.56
C TYR A 248 3.52 -7.30 6.17
N LEU A 249 4.36 -6.30 5.91
CA LEU A 249 5.66 -6.18 6.56
C LEU A 249 5.83 -4.75 7.10
N PRO A 250 5.91 -4.56 8.43
CA PRO A 250 6.12 -3.24 9.00
C PRO A 250 7.55 -2.76 8.77
N ALA A 251 7.71 -1.47 8.49
CA ALA A 251 9.02 -0.80 8.39
C ALA A 251 9.32 0.12 9.58
N GLY A 252 8.63 -0.08 10.70
CA GLY A 252 8.65 0.75 11.90
C GLY A 252 7.32 1.45 12.16
N TRP A 253 7.21 2.10 13.31
CA TRP A 253 6.02 2.85 13.72
C TRP A 253 6.36 3.79 14.85
N ASP A 254 6.38 5.10 14.62
CA ASP A 254 6.67 6.06 15.69
C ASP A 254 5.76 7.26 15.56
N PRO A 255 4.62 7.26 16.27
CA PRO A 255 3.60 8.25 16.05
C PRO A 255 3.71 9.47 16.96
N ARG A 256 4.85 9.63 17.65
CA ARG A 256 5.11 10.76 18.57
C ARG A 256 4.88 12.15 17.95
N PRO A 257 5.20 12.41 16.66
CA PRO A 257 4.89 13.71 16.04
C PRO A 257 3.40 14.06 16.05
N TRP A 258 2.52 13.05 16.01
CA TRP A 258 1.07 13.21 15.99
C TRP A 258 0.41 12.94 17.35
N LYS A 259 1.21 12.72 18.41
CA LYS A 259 0.75 12.41 19.78
C LYS A 259 -0.25 11.26 19.86
N ASP A 260 -0.11 10.27 18.97
CA ASP A 260 -0.90 9.04 19.08
C ASP A 260 -0.53 8.29 20.36
N PRO A 261 -1.51 7.76 21.11
CA PRO A 261 -1.26 7.10 22.38
C PRO A 261 -0.61 5.70 22.25
N ARG A 262 -0.53 5.14 21.04
CA ARG A 262 0.06 3.81 20.82
C ARG A 262 1.58 3.85 21.01
N ALA A 263 2.13 2.73 21.45
CA ALA A 263 3.57 2.55 21.61
C ALA A 263 4.34 2.85 20.32
N SER A 264 5.54 3.42 20.47
CA SER A 264 6.48 3.67 19.37
C SER A 264 7.46 2.51 19.24
N PHE A 265 7.90 2.23 18.01
CA PHE A 265 8.84 1.19 17.63
C PHE A 265 9.87 1.79 16.67
N ALA A 266 11.14 1.46 16.89
CA ALA A 266 12.23 1.95 16.08
C ALA A 266 12.09 1.54 14.61
N LEU A 267 12.60 2.39 13.71
CA LEU A 267 12.84 2.02 12.33
C LEU A 267 13.93 0.93 12.28
N PRO A 268 13.87 -0.01 11.31
CA PRO A 268 14.86 -1.06 11.19
C PRO A 268 16.23 -0.51 10.80
N THR A 269 17.29 -1.16 11.27
CA THR A 269 18.61 -1.05 10.62
C THR A 269 18.58 -1.71 9.24
N ARG A 270 19.60 -1.44 8.41
CA ARG A 270 19.76 -2.11 7.10
C ARG A 270 19.76 -3.64 7.22
N GLU A 271 20.41 -4.17 8.24
CA GLU A 271 20.50 -5.61 8.50
C GLU A 271 19.15 -6.18 8.91
N GLN A 272 18.45 -5.51 9.83
CA GLN A 272 17.11 -5.91 10.25
C GLN A 272 16.11 -5.88 9.09
N TRP A 273 16.19 -4.86 8.22
CA TRP A 273 15.31 -4.78 7.05
C TRP A 273 15.61 -5.88 6.03
N LYS A 274 16.89 -6.19 5.78
CA LYS A 274 17.28 -7.30 4.90
C LYS A 274 16.80 -8.65 5.46
N ASP A 275 16.93 -8.85 6.76
CA ASP A 275 16.43 -10.05 7.46
C ASP A 275 14.91 -10.16 7.31
N ALA A 276 14.17 -9.10 7.62
CA ALA A 276 12.71 -9.05 7.47
C ALA A 276 12.23 -9.39 6.04
N LEU A 277 12.88 -8.82 5.02
CA LEU A 277 12.59 -9.12 3.60
C LEU A 277 12.90 -10.58 3.24
N THR A 278 13.97 -11.15 3.80
CA THR A 278 14.32 -12.56 3.58
C THR A 278 13.27 -13.47 4.21
N ARG A 279 12.85 -13.19 5.44
CA ARG A 279 11.86 -14.01 6.16
C ARG A 279 10.48 -13.98 5.53
N VAL A 280 9.98 -12.83 5.07
CA VAL A 280 8.68 -12.78 4.38
C VAL A 280 8.75 -13.51 3.04
N LYS A 281 9.88 -13.42 2.33
CA LYS A 281 10.10 -14.19 1.09
C LYS A 281 10.09 -15.69 1.37
N ASP A 282 10.80 -16.15 2.39
CA ASP A 282 10.84 -17.57 2.77
C ASP A 282 9.45 -18.06 3.22
N ALA A 283 8.69 -17.22 3.94
CA ALA A 283 7.32 -17.53 4.30
C ALA A 283 6.41 -17.68 3.07
N LEU A 284 6.50 -16.77 2.08
CA LEU A 284 5.77 -16.85 0.81
C LEU A 284 6.09 -18.13 0.03
N GLN A 285 7.36 -18.59 0.07
CA GLN A 285 7.77 -19.83 -0.60
C GLN A 285 7.32 -21.08 0.15
N LYS A 286 7.29 -21.03 1.48
CA LYS A 286 6.90 -22.13 2.35
C LYS A 286 5.38 -22.36 2.37
N HIS A 287 4.60 -21.29 2.31
CA HIS A 287 3.17 -21.32 2.58
C HIS A 287 2.34 -20.89 1.38
N ASP A 288 1.71 -21.88 0.77
CA ASP A 288 0.81 -21.78 -0.38
C ASP A 288 -0.39 -20.82 -0.19
N ARG A 289 -0.77 -20.58 1.06
CA ARG A 289 -1.87 -19.67 1.45
C ARG A 289 -1.43 -18.21 1.53
N LEU A 290 -0.13 -17.91 1.45
CA LEU A 290 0.37 -16.55 1.42
C LEU A 290 0.42 -16.00 -0.01
N GLY A 291 -0.04 -14.76 -0.19
CA GLY A 291 -0.12 -14.07 -1.49
C GLY A 291 -1.54 -13.97 -2.06
N TYR A 292 -1.65 -13.43 -3.27
CA TYR A 292 -2.93 -13.30 -3.96
C TYR A 292 -3.44 -14.67 -4.49
N PRO A 293 -4.76 -14.88 -4.57
CA PRO A 293 -5.35 -16.06 -5.20
C PRO A 293 -4.92 -16.21 -6.65
N ARG A 294 -4.68 -17.46 -7.07
CA ARG A 294 -4.40 -17.83 -8.46
C ARG A 294 -5.69 -18.13 -9.21
N ILE A 295 -5.71 -17.86 -10.51
CA ILE A 295 -6.73 -18.38 -11.42
C ILE A 295 -6.28 -19.76 -11.89
N GLY A 296 -7.10 -20.80 -11.67
CA GLY A 296 -6.87 -22.15 -12.22
C GLY A 296 -6.43 -23.25 -11.25
N GLY A 297 -6.54 -23.05 -9.92
CA GLY A 297 -6.50 -24.14 -8.94
C GLY A 297 -5.19 -24.94 -8.86
N ARG A 298 -4.20 -24.38 -8.15
CA ARG A 298 -3.21 -25.05 -7.27
C ARG A 298 -2.20 -23.97 -6.84
N GLN A 299 -2.02 -23.84 -5.53
CA GLN A 299 -1.16 -22.84 -4.90
C GLN A 299 0.33 -23.07 -5.20
N LYS A 300 1.17 -22.07 -4.91
CA LYS A 300 2.63 -21.88 -5.15
C LYS A 300 2.96 -20.79 -6.15
N SER A 301 2.89 -19.49 -5.83
CA SER A 301 3.54 -18.45 -6.65
C SER A 301 5.07 -18.66 -6.71
N VAL A 302 5.47 -19.61 -7.55
CA VAL A 302 6.73 -19.75 -8.26
C VAL A 302 6.31 -19.92 -9.72
N PHE A 303 6.27 -18.85 -10.50
CA PHE A 303 6.18 -18.97 -11.96
C PHE A 303 7.58 -18.73 -12.52
N ASP A 304 8.31 -19.83 -12.66
CA ASP A 304 9.42 -19.95 -13.61
C ASP A 304 8.84 -19.88 -15.02
N LEU A 305 9.31 -18.92 -15.81
CA LEU A 305 9.14 -18.93 -17.26
C LEU A 305 10.46 -18.50 -17.88
N ARG A 306 11.13 -19.49 -18.47
CA ARG A 306 12.24 -19.39 -19.43
C ARG A 306 12.10 -18.14 -20.32
N LEU A 307 13.18 -17.38 -20.36
CA LEU A 307 13.43 -16.30 -21.31
C LEU A 307 13.31 -16.81 -22.76
N GLU A 308 12.20 -16.53 -23.44
CA GLU A 308 12.25 -16.33 -24.88
C GLU A 308 12.57 -14.87 -25.21
N ARG A 309 13.69 -14.75 -25.90
CA ARG A 309 14.44 -13.54 -26.19
C ARG A 309 13.69 -12.75 -27.27
N ILE A 310 12.96 -11.70 -26.88
CA ILE A 310 12.51 -10.68 -27.85
C ILE A 310 13.75 -9.95 -28.35
N ARG A 311 14.15 -10.27 -29.59
CA ARG A 311 15.20 -9.60 -30.36
C ARG A 311 14.84 -8.11 -30.49
N ARG A 312 15.66 -7.23 -29.90
CA ARG A 312 15.64 -5.79 -30.22
C ARG A 312 16.04 -5.62 -31.68
N GLY A 313 15.15 -4.99 -32.46
CA GLY A 313 15.40 -4.55 -33.82
C GLY A 313 16.58 -3.59 -33.86
N ARG A 314 17.54 -3.88 -34.75
CA ARG A 314 18.66 -3.01 -35.09
C ARG A 314 18.15 -1.90 -36.00
N HIS A 315 18.25 -0.64 -35.57
CA HIS A 315 18.42 0.46 -36.52
C HIS A 315 19.90 0.79 -36.61
N ARG A 316 20.46 0.51 -37.79
CA ARG A 316 21.78 0.98 -38.23
C ARG A 316 21.66 2.46 -38.58
N CYS A 317 22.48 3.30 -37.96
CA CYS A 317 22.94 4.55 -38.56
C CYS A 317 24.46 4.54 -38.54
N THR A 318 25.04 4.87 -39.68
CA THR A 318 26.46 4.75 -40.04
C THR A 318 27.21 6.07 -39.83
N HIS A 319 28.29 6.00 -39.03
CA HIS A 319 29.60 6.70 -39.12
C HIS A 319 29.71 8.25 -39.06
N PRO A 320 30.92 8.84 -38.81
CA PRO A 320 32.22 8.24 -38.44
C PRO A 320 32.94 8.88 -37.21
N ARG A 321 34.11 8.28 -36.91
CA ARG A 321 35.05 8.41 -35.79
C ARG A 321 35.66 9.81 -35.52
N ARG A 322 35.97 10.05 -34.24
CA ARG A 322 37.18 10.63 -33.57
C ARG A 322 36.87 10.48 -32.05
N GLY A 323 37.68 10.00 -31.11
CA GLY A 323 39.12 9.91 -30.93
C GLY A 323 39.39 10.44 -29.50
N ILE A 324 40.09 9.64 -28.67
CA ILE A 324 40.97 10.06 -27.55
C ILE A 324 40.44 9.93 -26.08
N HIS A 325 41.31 9.24 -25.30
CA HIS A 325 41.62 9.18 -23.86
C HIS A 325 40.72 8.50 -22.80
N GLU A 326 41.27 7.42 -22.25
CA GLU A 326 41.10 6.90 -20.89
C GLU A 326 41.59 7.90 -19.84
N THR A 327 40.84 8.03 -18.74
CA THR A 327 41.39 8.09 -17.37
C THR A 327 40.33 7.63 -16.39
N GLY A 328 40.69 6.64 -15.56
CA GLY A 328 39.88 6.15 -14.46
C GLY A 328 39.73 7.16 -13.32
N GLY A 329 38.61 7.04 -12.60
CA GLY A 329 38.34 7.77 -11.38
C GLY A 329 37.04 7.26 -10.75
N TYR A 330 37.17 6.37 -9.76
CA TYR A 330 36.08 6.03 -8.85
C TYR A 330 35.81 7.22 -7.92
N PRO A 331 34.57 7.75 -7.82
CA PRO A 331 34.21 8.60 -6.70
C PRO A 331 33.49 7.78 -5.64
N ARG A 332 34.10 7.82 -4.45
CA ARG A 332 33.51 7.49 -3.15
C ARG A 332 32.19 8.24 -2.98
N GLY A 333 31.09 7.49 -2.81
CA GLY A 333 29.76 8.10 -2.64
C GLY A 333 28.70 7.11 -2.20
N PHE A 334 29.03 6.21 -1.24
CA PHE A 334 28.11 5.13 -0.83
C PHE A 334 27.57 5.28 0.61
N CYS A 335 28.00 6.31 1.36
CA CYS A 335 27.72 6.43 2.80
C CYS A 335 26.53 7.33 3.20
N ARG A 336 25.73 7.87 2.26
CA ARG A 336 24.56 8.72 2.61
C ARG A 336 23.17 8.13 2.29
N LEU A 337 23.10 6.95 1.67
CA LEU A 337 21.86 6.47 1.05
C LEU A 337 20.93 5.65 1.98
N PHE A 338 21.34 5.35 3.22
CA PHE A 338 20.53 4.53 4.16
C PHE A 338 19.50 5.30 4.97
N ARG A 339 19.50 6.64 4.90
CA ARG A 339 18.40 7.48 5.41
C ARG A 339 17.28 7.70 4.37
N THR A 340 17.50 7.33 3.11
CA THR A 340 16.73 7.85 1.96
C THR A 340 15.39 7.13 1.72
N VAL A 341 15.21 5.91 2.21
CA VAL A 341 13.98 5.12 1.96
C VAL A 341 12.92 5.35 3.05
N GLY A 342 13.30 5.82 4.24
CA GLY A 342 12.36 6.14 5.33
C GLY A 342 11.71 7.52 5.25
N ALA A 343 12.03 8.32 4.22
CA ALA A 343 11.62 9.72 4.10
C ALA A 343 11.21 10.07 2.65
N ALA A 344 10.73 9.13 1.85
CA ALA A 344 9.93 9.46 0.67
C ALA A 344 8.48 9.65 1.16
N GLY A 345 7.66 10.50 0.54
CA GLY A 345 6.20 10.46 0.76
C GLY A 345 5.55 9.13 0.29
N ILE A 346 6.38 8.14 -0.07
CA ILE A 346 6.15 6.72 0.14
C ILE A 346 6.37 6.41 1.64
N SER A 347 5.34 6.61 2.46
CA SER A 347 5.33 6.03 3.80
C SER A 347 5.27 4.51 3.69
N LEU A 348 6.40 3.82 3.87
CA LEU A 348 6.41 2.43 4.35
C LEU A 348 5.88 2.44 5.79
N ASN A 349 4.55 2.50 5.90
CA ASN A 349 3.70 2.59 7.09
C ASN A 349 3.89 3.84 7.98
N THR A 350 2.87 4.71 7.95
CA THR A 350 2.26 5.29 9.16
C THR A 350 0.83 5.70 8.79
N LEU A 351 -0.18 4.85 9.07
CA LEU A 351 -1.56 5.32 9.12
C LEU A 351 -1.73 6.17 10.37
N LEU A 352 -2.10 7.42 10.15
CA LEU A 352 -2.93 8.14 11.10
C LEU A 352 -4.23 7.33 11.25
N ALA A 353 -4.37 6.65 12.39
CA ALA A 353 -5.70 6.47 12.93
C ALA A 353 -6.18 7.89 13.24
N CYS A 354 -7.26 8.32 12.60
CA CYS A 354 -7.98 9.46 13.14
C CYS A 354 -8.39 9.05 14.55
N PRO A 355 -7.97 9.76 15.62
CA PRO A 355 -8.38 9.38 16.96
C PRO A 355 -9.91 9.42 17.01
N PRO A 356 -10.58 8.37 17.52
CA PRO A 356 -11.95 8.56 17.97
C PRO A 356 -11.91 9.64 19.06
N ARG A 357 -12.74 10.68 18.94
CA ARG A 357 -13.05 11.53 20.09
C ARG A 357 -13.93 10.77 21.06
#